data_AF-A0A1Q5UIP1-F1
#
_entry.id   AF-A0A1Q5UIP1-F1
#
_cell.length_a   1.000
_cell.length_b   1.000
_cell.length_c   1.000
_cell.angle_alpha   90.00
_cell.angle_beta   90.00
_cell.angle_gamma   90.00
#
_symmetry.space_group_name_H-M   'P 1'
#
loop_
_entity.id
_entity.type
_entity.pdbx_description
1 polymer ?
#
loop_
_entity_poly.entity_id
_entity_poly.type
_entity_poly.pdbx_seq_one_letter_code
_entity_poly.pdbx_strand_id
1 'polypeptide(L)'
;MEGWLGWLRSDPKSDEAFKNLERVENWLVVLRVVIIHSEDRTAAQTGLFGLLGDVRVQIVPVSEQARLSALFDLAERLDRQNQFAHRQNLERYSVEKYQEGLAHSVRYGLETNDEQTVSKFLKRMQPAVMFRLCTEMCNHSREEND
;
A
#
# COMPACT_ATOMS: atom_id res chain seq x y z
N MET A 1 9.79 8.92 -3.77
CA MET A 1 8.95 8.26 -2.74
C MET A 1 8.93 9.23 -1.57
N GLU A 2 7.99 10.17 -1.56
CA GLU A 2 7.87 11.11 -0.44
C GLU A 2 7.35 10.35 0.78
N GLY A 3 8.03 10.52 1.92
CA GLY A 3 7.87 9.68 3.10
C GLY A 3 6.56 9.94 3.82
N TRP A 4 5.73 8.91 3.97
CA TRP A 4 4.47 8.92 4.73
C TRP A 4 4.61 9.33 6.21
N LEU A 5 5.83 9.44 6.72
CA LEU A 5 6.13 9.92 8.08
C LEU A 5 6.22 11.46 8.17
N GLY A 6 6.27 12.19 7.06
CA GLY A 6 6.23 13.66 7.08
C GLY A 6 4.90 14.23 7.61
N TRP A 7 3.79 13.49 7.45
CA TRP A 7 2.47 13.86 7.99
C TRP A 7 2.33 13.59 9.50
N LEU A 8 3.15 12.73 10.10
CA LEU A 8 3.04 12.39 11.52
C LEU A 8 3.52 13.51 12.46
N ARG A 9 4.19 14.53 11.91
CA ARG A 9 4.99 15.50 12.68
C ARG A 9 4.52 16.96 12.56
N SER A 10 3.53 17.24 11.71
CA SER A 10 2.80 18.52 11.77
C SER A 10 1.82 18.58 12.95
N ASP A 11 1.65 17.48 13.70
CA ASP A 11 0.83 17.40 14.91
C ASP A 11 1.74 17.38 16.18
N PRO A 12 1.59 18.32 17.13
CA PRO A 12 2.31 18.32 18.42
C PRO A 12 2.04 17.08 19.29
N LYS A 13 1.13 16.17 18.89
CA LYS A 13 0.93 14.83 19.48
C LYS A 13 1.89 13.77 18.94
N SER A 14 2.81 14.13 18.04
CA SER A 14 3.75 13.20 17.41
C SER A 14 4.53 12.36 18.43
N ASP A 15 5.01 12.95 19.52
CA ASP A 15 5.83 12.25 20.52
C ASP A 15 5.05 11.16 21.28
N GLU A 16 3.76 11.40 21.55
CA GLU A 16 2.89 10.41 22.17
C GLU A 16 2.48 9.33 21.17
N ALA A 17 2.24 9.70 19.90
CA ALA A 17 2.03 8.76 18.83
C ALA A 17 3.25 7.83 18.67
N PHE A 18 4.48 8.36 18.61
CA PHE A 18 5.72 7.59 18.53
C PHE A 18 5.94 6.68 19.76
N LYS A 19 5.66 7.15 20.98
CA LYS A 19 5.71 6.29 22.18
C LYS A 19 4.69 5.15 22.15
N ASN A 20 3.51 5.40 21.58
CA ASN A 20 2.54 4.34 21.32
C ASN A 20 3.00 3.41 20.19
N LEU A 21 3.74 3.92 19.20
CA LEU A 21 4.37 3.09 18.17
C LEU A 21 5.32 2.06 18.79
N GLU A 22 6.07 2.46 19.81
CA GLU A 22 7.02 1.56 20.50
C GLU A 22 6.35 0.40 21.26
N ARG A 23 5.03 0.44 21.49
CA ARG A 23 4.31 -0.55 22.30
C ARG A 23 3.61 -1.64 21.51
N VAL A 24 3.34 -1.43 20.22
CA VAL A 24 2.69 -2.43 19.38
C VAL A 24 3.76 -3.25 18.67
N GLU A 25 3.52 -4.55 18.56
CA GLU A 25 4.37 -5.48 17.82
C GLU A 25 3.74 -5.76 16.44
N ASN A 26 4.58 -6.08 15.45
CA ASN A 26 4.15 -6.50 14.10
C ASN A 26 3.33 -5.46 13.31
N TRP A 27 3.86 -4.24 13.20
CA TRP A 27 3.31 -3.16 12.38
C TRP A 27 3.35 -3.51 10.90
N LEU A 28 2.21 -3.40 10.22
CA LEU A 28 2.20 -3.35 8.75
C LEU A 28 2.36 -1.92 8.28
N VAL A 29 3.46 -1.64 7.59
CA VAL A 29 3.75 -0.32 7.04
C VAL A 29 3.44 -0.34 5.56
N VAL A 30 2.37 0.37 5.17
CA VAL A 30 1.98 0.50 3.77
C VAL A 30 2.97 1.40 3.05
N LEU A 31 3.79 0.81 2.17
CA LEU A 31 4.76 1.57 1.36
C LEU A 31 4.26 1.85 -0.04
N ARG A 32 3.18 1.18 -0.45
CA ARG A 32 2.58 1.34 -1.76
C ARG A 32 1.08 1.12 -1.68
N VAL A 33 0.35 1.97 -2.41
CA VAL A 33 -1.07 1.83 -2.65
C VAL A 33 -1.29 1.48 -4.12
N VAL A 34 -2.11 0.47 -4.38
CA VAL A 34 -2.54 0.04 -5.71
C VAL A 34 -4.06 0.14 -5.75
N ILE A 35 -4.58 0.98 -6.65
CA ILE A 35 -6.03 1.07 -6.88
C ILE A 35 -6.42 0.08 -7.96
N ILE A 36 -7.38 -0.80 -7.64
CA ILE A 36 -7.96 -1.75 -8.57
C ILE A 36 -9.36 -1.24 -8.92
N HIS A 37 -9.56 -0.85 -10.18
CA HIS A 37 -10.83 -0.38 -10.68
C HIS A 37 -11.64 -1.55 -11.22
N SER A 38 -12.76 -1.86 -10.58
CA SER A 38 -13.65 -2.94 -10.98
C SER A 38 -15.03 -2.76 -10.36
N GLU A 39 -16.06 -3.19 -11.06
CA GLU A 39 -17.41 -3.34 -10.49
C GLU A 39 -17.40 -4.36 -9.33
N ASP A 40 -18.29 -4.17 -8.35
CA ASP A 40 -18.40 -5.05 -7.16
C ASP A 40 -18.52 -6.54 -7.56
N ARG A 41 -19.33 -6.85 -8.59
CA ARG A 41 -19.54 -8.23 -9.06
C ARG A 41 -18.28 -8.86 -9.61
N THR A 42 -17.53 -8.12 -10.43
CA THR A 42 -16.29 -8.60 -11.05
C THR A 42 -15.21 -8.79 -9.98
N ALA A 43 -15.12 -7.88 -9.01
CA ALA A 43 -14.21 -8.03 -7.89
C ALA A 43 -14.55 -9.24 -7.00
N ALA A 44 -15.84 -9.45 -6.68
CA ALA A 44 -16.31 -10.59 -5.90
C ALA A 44 -15.96 -11.94 -6.55
N GLN A 45 -16.10 -12.05 -7.87
CA GLN A 45 -15.78 -13.28 -8.62
C GLN A 45 -14.30 -13.68 -8.55
N THR A 46 -13.40 -12.75 -8.22
CA THR A 46 -11.98 -13.05 -8.05
C THR A 46 -11.69 -13.77 -6.73
N GLY A 47 -12.60 -13.69 -5.76
CA GLY A 47 -12.38 -14.15 -4.38
C GLY A 47 -11.34 -13.33 -3.60
N LEU A 48 -10.68 -12.35 -4.24
CA LEU A 48 -9.64 -11.55 -3.61
C LEU A 48 -10.24 -10.47 -2.70
N PHE A 49 -11.38 -9.86 -3.06
CA PHE A 49 -12.00 -8.75 -2.33
C PHE A 49 -13.18 -9.19 -1.46
N GLY A 50 -13.12 -10.40 -0.89
CA GLY A 50 -14.24 -11.01 -0.18
C GLY A 50 -15.26 -11.63 -1.14
N LEU A 51 -16.19 -12.41 -0.59
CA LEU A 51 -17.18 -13.14 -1.37
C LEU A 51 -18.20 -12.21 -2.06
N LEU A 52 -18.38 -11.00 -1.53
CA LEU A 52 -19.33 -10.01 -2.05
C LEU A 52 -18.64 -8.74 -2.57
N GLY A 53 -17.31 -8.70 -2.64
CA GLY A 53 -16.58 -7.46 -2.91
C GLY A 53 -16.54 -6.50 -1.71
N ASP A 54 -16.92 -7.00 -0.53
CA ASP A 54 -17.06 -6.25 0.72
C ASP A 54 -15.72 -5.91 1.38
N VAL A 55 -14.64 -6.63 1.05
CA VAL A 55 -13.30 -6.36 1.56
C VAL A 55 -12.58 -5.36 0.65
N ARG A 56 -13.11 -4.14 0.57
CA ARG A 56 -12.65 -3.10 -0.38
C ARG A 56 -11.19 -2.66 -0.20
N VAL A 57 -10.59 -2.91 0.96
CA VAL A 57 -9.18 -2.62 1.23
C VAL A 57 -8.49 -3.87 1.74
N GLN A 58 -7.35 -4.20 1.15
CA GLN A 58 -6.48 -5.29 1.57
C GLN A 58 -5.08 -4.75 1.81
N ILE A 59 -4.57 -4.94 3.03
CA ILE A 59 -3.18 -4.64 3.36
C ILE A 59 -2.46 -5.98 3.40
N VAL A 60 -1.56 -6.18 2.44
CA VAL A 60 -0.86 -7.46 2.27
C VAL A 60 0.61 -7.28 2.60
N PRO A 61 1.15 -7.99 3.61
CA PRO A 61 2.57 -7.96 3.91
C PRO A 61 3.40 -8.43 2.71
N VAL A 62 4.57 -7.83 2.51
CA VAL A 62 5.47 -8.14 1.38
C VAL A 62 5.94 -9.61 1.38
N SER A 63 5.92 -10.28 2.55
CA SER A 63 6.24 -11.70 2.66
C SER A 63 5.17 -12.62 2.03
N GLU A 64 3.93 -12.17 1.87
CA GLU A 64 2.83 -12.95 1.27
C GLU A 64 2.87 -12.89 -0.28
N GLN A 65 3.97 -13.35 -0.87
CA GLN A 65 4.27 -13.16 -2.29
C GLN A 65 3.18 -13.71 -3.23
N ALA A 66 2.58 -14.86 -2.89
CA ALA A 66 1.51 -15.46 -3.69
C ALA A 66 0.27 -14.56 -3.75
N ARG A 67 -0.14 -14.01 -2.61
CA ARG A 67 -1.30 -13.11 -2.52
C ARG A 67 -1.03 -11.77 -3.20
N LEU A 68 0.15 -11.21 -3.02
CA LEU A 68 0.59 -10.01 -3.75
C LEU A 68 0.55 -10.23 -5.24
N SER A 69 1.08 -11.36 -5.72
CA SER A 69 1.11 -11.67 -7.14
C SER A 69 -0.30 -11.75 -7.72
N ALA A 70 -1.22 -12.45 -7.05
CA ALA A 70 -2.61 -12.55 -7.49
C ALA A 70 -3.31 -11.17 -7.58
N LEU A 71 -3.04 -10.27 -6.63
CA LEU A 71 -3.60 -8.92 -6.63
C LEU A 71 -2.99 -8.02 -7.72
N PHE A 72 -1.66 -8.11 -7.94
CA PHE A 72 -1.02 -7.42 -9.05
C PHE A 72 -1.48 -7.96 -10.40
N ASP A 73 -1.62 -9.28 -10.56
CA ASP A 73 -2.15 -9.90 -11.78
C ASP A 73 -3.56 -9.40 -12.09
N LEU A 74 -4.42 -9.28 -11.07
CA LEU A 74 -5.76 -8.71 -11.20
C LEU A 74 -5.69 -7.23 -11.61
N ALA A 75 -4.87 -6.42 -10.95
CA ALA A 75 -4.71 -5.01 -11.25
C ALA A 75 -4.26 -4.80 -12.70
N GLU A 76 -3.21 -5.52 -13.12
CA GLU A 76 -2.65 -5.42 -14.47
C GLU A 76 -3.63 -5.90 -15.54
N ARG A 77 -4.37 -6.98 -15.27
CA ARG A 77 -5.40 -7.49 -16.20
C ARG A 77 -6.50 -6.46 -16.40
N LEU A 78 -7.02 -5.86 -15.33
CA LEU A 78 -8.07 -4.86 -15.40
C LEU A 78 -7.58 -3.53 -16.00
N ASP A 79 -6.33 -3.13 -15.72
CA ASP A 79 -5.71 -1.94 -16.34
C ASP A 79 -5.51 -2.10 -17.85
N ARG A 80 -5.24 -3.33 -18.33
CA ARG A 80 -5.18 -3.63 -19.77
C ARG A 80 -6.55 -3.68 -20.44
N GLN A 81 -7.57 -4.17 -19.74
CA GLN A 81 -8.91 -4.34 -20.29
C GLN A 81 -9.69 -3.03 -20.35
N ASN A 82 -9.43 -2.12 -19.42
CA ASN A 82 -10.13 -0.84 -19.33
C ASN A 82 -9.33 0.28 -20.00
N GLN A 83 -10.02 1.19 -20.67
CA GLN A 83 -9.42 2.42 -21.18
C GLN A 83 -9.39 3.47 -20.06
N PHE A 84 -8.40 3.35 -19.17
CA PHE A 84 -8.17 4.37 -18.15
C PHE A 84 -7.41 5.58 -18.72
N ALA A 85 -7.83 6.78 -18.35
CA ALA A 85 -7.18 8.03 -18.75
C ALA A 85 -5.73 8.11 -18.25
N HIS A 86 -5.48 7.58 -17.05
CA HIS A 86 -4.14 7.57 -16.44
C HIS A 86 -3.79 6.17 -15.93
N ARG A 87 -2.86 5.48 -16.61
CA ARG A 87 -2.38 4.18 -16.12
C ARG A 87 -1.56 4.35 -14.84
N GLN A 88 -1.89 3.56 -13.83
CA GLN A 88 -1.09 3.50 -12.61
C GLN A 88 0.21 2.74 -12.88
N ASN A 89 1.31 3.10 -12.21
CA ASN A 89 2.51 2.28 -12.24
C ASN A 89 2.26 0.95 -11.46
N LEU A 90 2.24 -0.17 -12.19
CA LEU A 90 2.07 -1.52 -11.65
C LEU A 90 3.37 -2.34 -11.64
N GLU A 91 4.52 -1.72 -11.88
CA GLU A 91 5.84 -2.37 -11.78
C GLU A 91 6.00 -3.08 -10.44
N ARG A 92 6.35 -4.37 -10.44
CA ARG A 92 6.56 -5.13 -9.20
C ARG A 92 7.95 -4.86 -8.65
N TYR A 93 8.02 -4.65 -7.33
CA TYR A 93 9.29 -4.45 -6.63
C TYR A 93 9.70 -5.73 -5.91
N SER A 94 11.00 -5.95 -5.80
CA SER A 94 11.53 -7.04 -5.00
C SER A 94 11.27 -6.81 -3.51
N VAL A 95 11.37 -7.87 -2.71
CA VAL A 95 11.21 -7.79 -1.25
C VAL A 95 12.25 -6.84 -0.65
N GLU A 96 13.47 -6.89 -1.15
CA GLU A 96 14.61 -6.08 -0.72
C GLU A 96 14.33 -4.59 -0.95
N LYS A 97 13.76 -4.22 -2.12
CA LYS A 97 13.39 -2.84 -2.41
C LYS A 97 12.35 -2.29 -1.44
N TYR A 98 11.40 -3.12 -0.99
CA TYR A 98 10.46 -2.73 0.06
C TYR A 98 11.11 -2.62 1.44
N GLN A 99 12.05 -3.51 1.77
CA GLN A 99 12.80 -3.46 3.03
C GLN A 99 13.68 -2.20 3.10
N GLU A 100 14.36 -1.87 2.01
CA GLU A 100 15.15 -0.63 1.87
C GLU A 100 14.25 0.60 1.99
N GLY A 101 13.09 0.61 1.32
CA GLY A 101 12.10 1.68 1.43
C GLY A 101 11.56 1.87 2.85
N LEU A 102 11.34 0.78 3.58
CA LEU A 102 10.96 0.82 4.99
C LEU A 102 12.07 1.43 5.85
N ALA A 103 13.31 0.94 5.70
CA ALA A 103 14.46 1.43 6.44
C ALA A 103 14.73 2.91 6.18
N HIS A 104 14.62 3.35 4.93
CA HIS A 104 14.70 4.75 4.56
C HIS A 104 13.59 5.58 5.23
N SER A 105 12.35 5.09 5.21
CA SER A 105 11.22 5.78 5.84
C SER A 105 11.41 5.92 7.35
N VAL A 106 11.85 4.86 8.05
CA VAL A 106 12.13 4.89 9.48
C VAL A 106 13.23 5.89 9.81
N ARG A 107 14.37 5.87 9.10
CA ARG A 107 15.46 6.86 9.29
C ARG A 107 14.96 8.28 9.11
N TYR A 108 14.19 8.52 8.05
CA TYR A 108 13.63 9.82 7.75
C TYR A 108 12.66 10.29 8.84
N GLY A 109 11.69 9.45 9.24
CA GLY A 109 10.70 9.84 10.25
C GLY A 109 11.27 10.04 11.64
N LEU A 110 12.34 9.32 11.99
CA LEU A 110 13.06 9.48 13.26
C LEU A 110 14.15 10.56 13.21
N GLU A 111 14.44 11.14 12.04
CA GLU A 111 15.57 12.06 11.81
C GLU A 111 16.90 11.54 12.39
N THR A 112 17.14 10.23 12.26
CA THR A 112 18.33 9.58 12.83
C THR A 112 19.00 8.65 11.84
N ASN A 113 20.32 8.59 11.91
CA ASN A 113 21.16 7.60 11.24
C ASN A 113 21.74 6.58 12.24
N ASP A 114 21.28 6.58 13.50
CA ASP A 114 21.68 5.56 14.46
C ASP A 114 21.06 4.20 14.09
N GLU A 115 21.90 3.30 13.61
CA GLU A 115 21.51 1.95 13.18
C GLU A 115 20.91 1.11 14.31
N GLN A 116 21.29 1.35 15.59
CA GLN A 116 20.69 0.62 16.71
C GLN A 116 19.22 1.02 16.92
N THR A 117 18.96 2.32 16.95
CA THR A 117 17.60 2.87 17.01
C THR A 117 16.78 2.41 15.82
N VAL A 118 17.29 2.54 14.59
CA VAL A 118 16.57 2.12 13.37
C VAL A 118 16.26 0.61 13.40
N SER A 119 17.24 -0.23 13.76
CA SER A 119 17.06 -1.68 13.86
C SER A 119 15.99 -2.07 14.89
N LYS A 120 15.88 -1.36 16.02
CA LYS A 120 14.83 -1.59 17.04
C LYS A 120 13.43 -1.44 16.43
N PHE A 121 13.20 -0.43 15.61
CA PHE A 121 11.91 -0.23 14.93
C PHE A 121 11.69 -1.24 13.82
N LEU A 122 12.70 -1.49 12.98
CA LEU A 122 12.58 -2.43 11.86
C LEU A 122 12.24 -3.86 12.29
N LYS A 123 12.68 -4.31 13.47
CA LYS A 123 12.30 -5.63 14.02
C LYS A 123 10.81 -5.77 14.32
N ARG A 124 10.08 -4.66 14.43
CA ARG A 124 8.64 -4.63 14.76
C ARG A 124 7.79 -4.25 13.57
N MET A 125 8.41 -3.89 12.45
CA MET A 125 7.73 -3.39 11.26
C MET A 125 7.92 -4.36 10.10
N GLN A 126 6.84 -4.54 9.35
CA GLN A 126 6.82 -5.34 8.16
C GLN A 126 6.27 -4.48 7.02
N PRO A 127 6.98 -4.38 5.88
CA PRO A 127 6.48 -3.63 4.76
C PRO A 127 5.26 -4.33 4.16
N ALA A 128 4.31 -3.54 3.68
CA ALA A 128 3.06 -4.01 3.11
C ALA A 128 2.66 -3.18 1.88
N VAL A 129 1.83 -3.78 1.04
CA VAL A 129 1.15 -3.11 -0.08
C VAL A 129 -0.34 -3.08 0.22
N MET A 130 -0.94 -1.90 0.08
CA MET A 130 -2.39 -1.73 0.16
C MET A 130 -2.99 -1.84 -1.23
N PHE A 131 -3.97 -2.71 -1.39
CA PHE A 131 -4.83 -2.79 -2.56
C PHE A 131 -6.20 -2.27 -2.20
N ARG A 132 -6.67 -1.25 -2.92
CA ARG A 132 -7.99 -0.66 -2.72
C ARG A 132 -8.83 -0.89 -3.96
N LEU A 133 -9.97 -1.54 -3.78
CA LEU A 133 -11.01 -1.66 -4.80
C LEU A 133 -11.72 -0.31 -4.96
N CYS A 134 -11.79 0.18 -6.19
CA CYS A 134 -12.57 1.34 -6.59
C CYS A 134 -13.68 0.89 -7.55
N THR A 135 -14.92 1.00 -7.08
CA THR A 135 -16.13 0.59 -7.80
C THR A 135 -16.70 1.70 -8.67
N GLU A 136 -16.35 2.94 -8.36
CA GLU A 136 -16.79 4.14 -9.08
C GLU A 136 -16.09 4.33 -10.43
N MET A 137 -15.13 3.45 -10.74
CA MET A 137 -14.35 3.50 -11.97
C MET A 137 -13.79 4.89 -12.28
N CYS A 138 -13.32 5.58 -11.23
CA CYS A 138 -13.04 7.03 -11.21
C CYS A 138 -11.86 7.51 -12.08
N ASN A 139 -11.32 6.65 -12.94
CA ASN A 139 -10.13 6.90 -13.77
C ASN A 139 -10.41 6.66 -15.27
N HIS A 140 -11.67 6.68 -15.69
CA HIS A 140 -12.01 6.68 -17.11
C HIS A 140 -11.81 8.06 -17.74
N SER A 141 -11.35 8.08 -19.00
CA SER A 141 -11.48 9.28 -19.82
C SER A 141 -12.97 9.59 -19.95
N ARG A 142 -13.38 10.81 -19.63
CA ARG A 142 -14.70 11.29 -20.04
C ARG A 142 -14.78 11.13 -21.55
N GLU A 143 -15.68 10.31 -22.05
CA GLU A 143 -16.18 10.47 -23.40
C GLU A 143 -16.90 11.83 -23.40
N GLU A 144 -16.26 12.85 -24.00
CA GLU A 144 -16.96 14.04 -24.45
C GLU A 144 -17.90 13.58 -25.55
N ASN A 145 -19.17 13.38 -25.18
CA ASN A 145 -20.26 13.24 -26.14
C ASN A 145 -20.52 14.62 -26.74
N ASP A 146 -19.96 14.88 -27.92
CA ASP A 146 -20.46 15.86 -28.89
C ASP A 146 -21.53 15.23 -29.80
#